data_AF-A0A225AC81-F1
#
_entry.id   AF-A0A225AC81-F1
#
_cell.length_a   1.000
_cell.length_b   1.000
_cell.length_c   1.000
_cell.angle_alpha   90.00
_cell.angle_beta   90.00
_cell.angle_gamma   90.00
#
_symmetry.space_group_name_H-M   'P 1'
#
loop_
_entity.id
_entity.type
_entity.pdbx_description
1 polymer ?
#
loop_
_entity_poly.entity_id
_entity_poly.type
_entity_poly.pdbx_seq_one_letter_code
_entity_poly.pdbx_strand_id
1 'polypeptide(L)'
;MFLSLASAALLGAAQVRATFIPTVSGTPQLIGNVSDPTIDRDSCCSARFGSRELWTCRDSQPYANGVPTLPIYSSSASWTEFSSDGTPLIQSWTDAAGNTETGLLCSGDNYEEPFFPILADECDTNTAGACSDNTRYVIWPNSPPLVTSEDATTGIIEAFTWITEAHITDEFVTLVADPAATLYQITYDPSVNGDSTGLPNVTTVQENFWTTDQMPYGTYGGVVVDDVAYLYGQNAAGTVALAQVAVGSVTDKSAYQYYVNGEWTSTIPGVNDTDIAIANAGAGGQGTFYYSSVWGLYVWIGQAGISIAPDFYITTAASPEGPWTEPTNFYSAEYVTESYTLQAHPGLLANASENAIYLTYTVNLAGEYYTPLIYVQWES
;
A
#
# COMPACT_ATOMS: atom_id res chain seq x y z
N MET A 1 -8.05 -58.32 22.89
CA MET A 1 -9.11 -57.31 23.04
C MET A 1 -8.48 -55.96 22.75
N PHE A 2 -8.42 -55.57 21.47
CA PHE A 2 -7.91 -54.28 21.02
C PHE A 2 -9.05 -53.62 20.24
N LEU A 3 -9.63 -52.55 20.78
CA LEU A 3 -10.58 -51.72 20.04
C LEU A 3 -9.76 -50.72 19.21
N SER A 4 -9.88 -50.84 17.88
CA SER A 4 -9.50 -49.80 16.94
C SER A 4 -10.64 -48.78 16.88
N LEU A 5 -10.37 -47.54 17.28
CA LEU A 5 -11.22 -46.38 17.02
C LEU A 5 -10.82 -45.81 15.65
N ALA A 6 -11.70 -45.93 14.68
CA ALA A 6 -11.59 -45.24 13.41
C ALA A 6 -12.08 -43.80 13.57
N SER A 7 -11.18 -42.82 13.48
CA SER A 7 -11.56 -41.43 13.31
C SER A 7 -11.99 -41.20 11.86
N ALA A 8 -13.28 -40.96 11.66
CA ALA A 8 -13.79 -40.43 10.41
C ALA A 8 -13.43 -38.94 10.34
N ALA A 9 -12.48 -38.58 9.47
CA ALA A 9 -12.28 -37.20 9.08
C ALA A 9 -13.48 -36.77 8.23
N LEU A 10 -14.35 -35.92 8.78
CA LEU A 10 -15.29 -35.15 7.98
C LEU A 10 -14.48 -34.14 7.16
N LEU A 11 -14.16 -34.51 5.92
CA LEU A 11 -13.88 -33.54 4.87
C LEU A 11 -15.17 -32.77 4.62
N GLY A 12 -15.36 -31.67 5.34
CA GLY A 12 -16.33 -30.66 4.94
C GLY A 12 -15.87 -30.13 3.59
N ALA A 13 -16.61 -30.46 2.53
CA ALA A 13 -16.43 -29.80 1.25
C ALA A 13 -16.58 -28.29 1.50
N ALA A 14 -15.50 -27.53 1.27
CA ALA A 14 -15.56 -26.08 1.26
C ALA A 14 -16.62 -25.70 0.23
N GLN A 15 -17.78 -25.29 0.73
CA GLN A 15 -18.87 -24.81 -0.09
C GLN A 15 -18.34 -23.55 -0.75
N VAL A 16 -18.03 -23.62 -2.05
CA VAL A 16 -17.64 -22.46 -2.87
C VAL A 16 -18.72 -21.41 -2.63
N ARG A 17 -18.42 -20.40 -1.79
CA ARG A 17 -19.34 -19.29 -1.58
C ARG A 17 -19.58 -18.70 -2.96
N ALA A 18 -20.84 -18.48 -3.31
CA ALA A 18 -21.20 -17.79 -4.54
C ALA A 18 -20.34 -16.52 -4.66
N THR A 19 -19.89 -16.21 -5.87
CA THR A 19 -19.16 -14.99 -6.21
C THR A 19 -19.82 -13.79 -5.51
N PHE A 20 -19.16 -13.25 -4.49
CA PHE A 20 -19.66 -12.11 -3.73
C PHE A 20 -19.07 -10.84 -4.34
N ILE A 21 -19.93 -9.95 -4.82
CA ILE A 21 -19.53 -8.64 -5.33
C ILE A 21 -20.13 -7.62 -4.36
N PRO A 22 -19.31 -6.94 -3.55
CA PRO A 22 -19.78 -5.90 -2.64
C PRO A 22 -20.56 -4.83 -3.42
N THR A 23 -21.71 -4.42 -2.87
CA THR A 23 -22.53 -3.34 -3.43
C THR A 23 -22.46 -2.13 -2.50
N VAL A 24 -22.30 -0.95 -3.09
CA VAL A 24 -22.25 0.31 -2.33
C VAL A 24 -23.63 0.62 -1.75
N SER A 25 -23.67 0.91 -0.45
CA SER A 25 -24.86 1.42 0.23
C SER A 25 -24.88 2.94 0.16
N GLY A 26 -25.93 3.49 -0.44
CA GLY A 26 -26.12 4.94 -0.53
C GLY A 26 -25.11 5.63 -1.44
N THR A 27 -24.80 6.90 -1.13
CA THR A 27 -23.86 7.72 -1.90
C THR A 27 -22.55 7.86 -1.14
N PRO A 28 -21.40 7.51 -1.75
CA PRO A 28 -20.08 7.80 -1.21
C PRO A 28 -19.93 9.26 -0.77
N GLN A 29 -19.26 9.48 0.36
CA GLN A 29 -19.16 10.80 0.98
C GLN A 29 -17.74 11.35 0.85
N LEU A 30 -17.59 12.53 0.23
CA LEU A 30 -16.36 13.31 0.31
C LEU A 30 -16.26 13.92 1.72
N ILE A 31 -15.29 13.45 2.51
CA ILE A 31 -15.10 13.87 3.90
C ILE A 31 -14.17 15.08 3.99
N GLY A 32 -13.20 15.19 3.08
CA GLY A 32 -12.20 16.25 3.11
C GLY A 32 -10.96 15.92 2.28
N ASN A 33 -9.83 16.51 2.64
CA ASN A 33 -8.50 16.25 2.07
C ASN A 33 -7.61 15.53 3.10
N VAL A 34 -6.68 14.70 2.64
CA VAL A 34 -5.57 14.20 3.46
C VAL A 34 -4.35 15.05 3.13
N SER A 35 -3.95 15.95 4.02
CA SER A 35 -2.89 16.92 3.68
C SER A 35 -2.07 17.36 4.88
N ASP A 36 -0.90 17.93 4.57
CA ASP A 36 0.06 18.48 5.51
C ASP A 36 0.29 19.97 5.15
N PRO A 37 0.10 20.92 6.09
CA PRO A 37 0.28 22.35 5.79
C PRO A 37 1.75 22.74 5.57
N THR A 38 2.69 21.82 5.78
CA THR A 38 4.14 22.06 5.64
C THR A 38 4.75 21.33 4.46
N ILE A 39 4.07 20.30 3.93
CA ILE A 39 4.58 19.43 2.88
C ILE A 39 3.48 19.11 1.85
N ASP A 40 3.77 19.33 0.58
CA ASP A 40 2.95 18.86 -0.54
C ASP A 40 3.36 17.43 -0.93
N ARG A 41 2.42 16.48 -0.95
CA ARG A 41 2.71 15.04 -1.08
C ARG A 41 2.05 14.44 -2.31
N ASP A 42 2.86 13.83 -3.16
CA ASP A 42 2.38 13.02 -4.26
C ASP A 42 2.13 11.59 -3.80
N SER A 43 0.95 11.03 -4.11
CA SER A 43 0.71 9.58 -4.11
C SER A 43 0.99 8.89 -2.77
N CYS A 44 -0.03 8.83 -1.91
CA CYS A 44 0.10 8.23 -0.59
C CYS A 44 -0.65 6.91 -0.46
N CYS A 45 -0.06 5.98 0.29
CA CYS A 45 -0.73 4.78 0.82
C CYS A 45 -0.61 4.79 2.35
N SER A 46 -1.37 3.93 3.05
CA SER A 46 -1.37 3.97 4.52
C SER A 46 -1.60 2.62 5.18
N ALA A 47 -1.11 2.49 6.41
CA ALA A 47 -1.37 1.37 7.28
C ALA A 47 -1.54 1.83 8.74
N ARG A 48 -2.37 1.11 9.49
CA ARG A 48 -2.62 1.43 10.90
C ARG A 48 -1.46 0.96 11.78
N PHE A 49 -0.97 1.87 12.62
CA PHE A 49 0.04 1.60 13.64
C PHE A 49 -0.57 1.92 15.01
N GLY A 50 -1.16 0.92 15.66
CA GLY A 50 -1.84 1.06 16.94
C GLY A 50 -3.00 2.07 16.86
N SER A 51 -2.82 3.23 17.50
CA SER A 51 -3.83 4.29 17.57
C SER A 51 -3.62 5.43 16.56
N ARG A 52 -2.76 5.25 15.56
CA ARG A 52 -2.48 6.24 14.50
C ARG A 52 -2.45 5.53 13.15
N GLU A 53 -2.64 6.29 12.08
CA GLU A 53 -2.47 5.79 10.72
C GLU A 53 -1.16 6.36 10.16
N LEU A 54 -0.23 5.48 9.77
CA LEU A 54 1.00 5.85 9.07
C LEU A 54 0.70 5.98 7.59
N TRP A 55 0.98 7.15 7.04
CA TRP A 55 0.97 7.41 5.61
C TRP A 55 2.40 7.38 5.10
N THR A 56 2.61 6.69 3.99
CA THR A 56 3.86 6.75 3.23
C THR A 56 3.55 7.22 1.83
N CYS A 57 4.26 8.24 1.37
CA CYS A 57 4.01 8.90 0.10
C CYS A 57 5.26 8.85 -0.78
N ARG A 58 5.06 9.07 -2.08
CA ARG A 58 6.12 9.26 -3.07
C ARG A 58 6.72 10.67 -2.93
N ASP A 59 7.15 11.22 -4.06
CA ASP A 59 7.68 12.56 -4.21
C ASP A 59 6.96 13.58 -3.34
N SER A 60 7.74 14.34 -2.59
CA SER A 60 7.20 15.32 -1.66
C SER A 60 8.00 16.61 -1.73
N GLN A 61 7.30 17.72 -1.54
CA GLN A 61 7.83 19.06 -1.72
C GLN A 61 7.61 19.89 -0.47
N PRO A 62 8.63 20.59 0.05
CA PRO A 62 8.41 21.56 1.12
C PRO A 62 7.66 22.78 0.57
N TYR A 63 6.84 23.39 1.41
CA TYR A 63 6.22 24.67 1.11
C TYR A 63 7.16 25.85 1.44
N ALA A 64 7.28 26.80 0.52
CA ALA A 64 7.85 28.12 0.81
C ALA A 64 6.89 29.22 0.37
N ASN A 65 6.42 30.03 1.33
CA ASN A 65 5.42 31.08 1.09
C ASN A 65 4.12 30.55 0.44
N GLY A 66 3.69 29.36 0.84
CA GLY A 66 2.45 28.74 0.37
C GLY A 66 2.52 28.14 -1.03
N VAL A 67 3.72 27.92 -1.57
CA VAL A 67 3.92 27.26 -2.86
C VAL A 67 4.87 26.08 -2.70
N PRO A 68 4.61 24.91 -3.31
CA PRO A 68 5.54 23.79 -3.31
C PRO A 68 6.87 24.18 -3.96
N THR A 69 7.98 23.75 -3.39
CA THR A 69 9.33 24.09 -3.87
C THR A 69 10.20 22.88 -4.17
N LEU A 70 11.33 23.12 -4.81
CA LEU A 70 12.38 22.15 -5.08
C LEU A 70 13.57 22.38 -4.12
N PRO A 71 14.39 21.35 -3.84
CA PRO A 71 14.30 19.99 -4.36
C PRO A 71 13.13 19.19 -3.76
N ILE A 72 12.69 18.17 -4.49
CA ILE A 72 11.80 17.14 -3.94
C ILE A 72 12.62 16.17 -3.09
N TYR A 73 11.98 15.48 -2.15
CA TYR A 73 12.49 14.22 -1.61
C TYR A 73 11.66 13.05 -2.13
N SER A 74 12.32 11.92 -2.42
CA SER A 74 11.74 10.80 -3.19
C SER A 74 10.60 10.06 -2.47
N SER A 75 10.57 10.15 -1.15
CA SER A 75 9.52 9.53 -0.34
C SER A 75 9.38 10.23 0.99
N SER A 76 8.22 10.10 1.61
CA SER A 76 7.93 10.79 2.85
C SER A 76 6.92 10.02 3.70
N ALA A 77 6.81 10.36 4.98
CA ALA A 77 5.80 9.79 5.86
C ALA A 77 5.12 10.82 6.77
N SER A 78 3.92 10.48 7.22
CA SER A 78 3.16 11.28 8.17
C SER A 78 2.17 10.44 8.95
N TRP A 79 1.72 10.97 10.07
CA TRP A 79 0.67 10.44 10.91
C TRP A 79 -0.63 11.17 10.69
N THR A 80 -1.74 10.44 10.73
CA THR A 80 -3.06 11.00 11.06
C THR A 80 -3.61 10.35 12.32
N GLU A 81 -4.37 11.12 13.08
CA GLU A 81 -4.92 10.70 14.37
C GLU A 81 -6.32 10.10 14.26
N PHE A 82 -6.72 9.40 15.32
CA PHE A 82 -8.09 8.93 15.52
C PHE A 82 -8.78 9.69 16.65
N SER A 83 -10.09 9.83 16.53
CA SER A 83 -10.98 10.30 17.60
C SER A 83 -11.09 9.25 18.71
N SER A 84 -11.61 9.64 19.87
CA SER A 84 -11.74 8.74 21.03
C SER A 84 -12.68 7.53 20.80
N ASP A 85 -13.56 7.61 19.80
CA ASP A 85 -14.45 6.52 19.37
C ASP A 85 -13.81 5.60 18.31
N GLY A 86 -12.56 5.88 17.94
CA GLY A 86 -11.80 5.11 16.96
C GLY A 86 -12.02 5.53 15.51
N THR A 87 -12.89 6.49 15.19
CA THR A 87 -13.02 7.01 13.82
C THR A 87 -11.87 7.96 13.48
N PRO A 88 -11.49 8.14 12.21
CA PRO A 88 -10.46 9.10 11.84
C PRO A 88 -10.77 10.52 12.37
N LEU A 89 -9.76 11.23 12.88
CA LEU A 89 -9.94 12.56 13.46
C LEU A 89 -10.04 13.62 12.35
N ILE A 90 -11.28 13.96 11.96
CA ILE A 90 -11.54 15.02 10.99
C ILE A 90 -11.36 16.40 11.65
N GLN A 91 -10.49 17.22 11.07
CA GLN A 91 -10.10 18.52 11.61
C GLN A 91 -10.20 19.61 10.54
N SER A 92 -10.17 20.87 10.96
CA SER A 92 -9.98 22.01 10.06
C SER A 92 -8.68 22.73 10.42
N TRP A 93 -7.91 23.12 9.41
CA TRP A 93 -6.63 23.83 9.57
C TRP A 93 -6.49 24.91 8.49
N THR A 94 -5.43 25.71 8.62
CA THR A 94 -4.99 26.64 7.57
C THR A 94 -3.89 25.97 6.77
N ASP A 95 -4.08 25.82 5.46
CA ASP A 95 -3.06 25.28 4.55
C ASP A 95 -1.87 26.25 4.37
N ALA A 96 -0.88 25.82 3.59
CA ALA A 96 0.31 26.63 3.32
C ALA A 96 -0.02 27.95 2.60
N ALA A 97 -1.06 27.97 1.77
CA ALA A 97 -1.53 29.12 1.00
C ALA A 97 -2.43 30.08 1.82
N GLY A 98 -2.79 29.71 3.05
CA GLY A 98 -3.64 30.51 3.93
C GLY A 98 -5.14 30.23 3.80
N ASN A 99 -5.56 29.21 3.06
CA ASN A 99 -6.96 28.81 2.96
C ASN A 99 -7.34 27.88 4.11
N THR A 100 -8.65 27.78 4.38
CA THR A 100 -9.18 26.78 5.33
C THR A 100 -9.41 25.46 4.62
N GLU A 101 -8.77 24.40 5.12
CA GLU A 101 -9.00 23.02 4.69
C GLU A 101 -9.72 22.22 5.77
N THR A 102 -10.27 21.07 5.40
CA THR A 102 -10.88 20.11 6.32
C THR A 102 -10.66 18.69 5.83
N GLY A 103 -10.43 17.76 6.75
CA GLY A 103 -10.15 16.35 6.45
C GLY A 103 -9.19 15.75 7.47
N LEU A 104 -8.24 14.94 7.01
CA LEU A 104 -7.20 14.36 7.86
C LEU A 104 -5.94 15.21 7.79
N LEU A 105 -5.59 15.80 8.94
CA LEU A 105 -4.36 16.53 9.11
C LEU A 105 -3.20 15.56 9.29
N CYS A 106 -2.29 15.55 8.32
CA CYS A 106 -1.02 14.84 8.39
C CYS A 106 -0.01 15.63 9.24
N SER A 107 0.77 14.89 10.03
CA SER A 107 1.86 15.45 10.85
C SER A 107 3.05 14.52 10.91
N GLY A 108 4.26 15.05 11.00
CA GLY A 108 5.48 14.25 11.13
C GLY A 108 6.66 14.95 10.48
N ASP A 109 7.80 14.97 11.18
CA ASP A 109 8.98 15.69 10.69
C ASP A 109 9.80 14.78 9.77
N ASN A 110 9.81 15.12 8.48
CA ASN A 110 10.61 14.41 7.47
C ASN A 110 12.02 15.00 7.35
N TYR A 111 12.32 16.13 8.00
CA TYR A 111 13.61 16.83 7.90
C TYR A 111 14.06 17.17 6.46
N GLU A 112 13.12 17.28 5.52
CA GLU A 112 13.40 17.42 4.08
C GLU A 112 14.27 16.29 3.50
N GLU A 113 14.28 15.11 4.15
CA GLU A 113 15.00 13.92 3.74
C GLU A 113 14.02 12.81 3.32
N PRO A 114 14.43 11.89 2.43
CA PRO A 114 13.58 10.79 2.01
C PRO A 114 13.33 9.81 3.17
N PHE A 115 12.07 9.44 3.39
CA PHE A 115 11.69 8.50 4.46
C PHE A 115 12.26 7.09 4.23
N PHE A 116 12.23 6.62 2.99
CA PHE A 116 12.96 5.44 2.55
C PHE A 116 14.33 5.87 2.00
N PRO A 117 15.44 5.44 2.62
CA PRO A 117 16.77 5.86 2.19
C PRO A 117 17.06 5.47 0.74
N ILE A 118 17.65 6.42 0.00
CA ILE A 118 18.22 6.20 -1.33
C ILE A 118 19.57 5.50 -1.15
N LEU A 119 19.80 4.42 -1.90
CA LEU A 119 21.02 3.62 -1.77
C LEU A 119 22.17 4.20 -2.60
N ALA A 120 23.40 3.81 -2.26
CA ALA A 120 24.62 4.45 -2.78
C ALA A 120 24.79 4.38 -4.30
N ASP A 121 24.19 3.38 -4.95
CA ASP A 121 24.16 3.21 -6.40
C ASP A 121 22.92 3.81 -7.08
N GLU A 122 21.99 4.36 -6.29
CA GLU A 122 20.74 5.01 -6.73
C GLU A 122 20.85 6.55 -6.74
N CYS A 123 22.06 7.08 -6.94
CA CYS A 123 22.34 8.52 -6.99
C CYS A 123 22.00 9.26 -5.67
N ASP A 124 22.39 8.67 -4.53
CA ASP A 124 22.16 9.12 -3.14
C ASP A 124 22.72 10.49 -2.72
N THR A 125 23.42 11.19 -3.61
CA THR A 125 24.02 12.50 -3.30
C THR A 125 23.01 13.65 -3.19
N ASN A 126 21.71 13.36 -3.35
CA ASN A 126 20.60 14.29 -3.25
C ASN A 126 19.35 13.56 -2.73
N THR A 127 18.33 14.33 -2.37
CA THR A 127 17.09 13.83 -1.76
C THR A 127 16.11 13.21 -2.77
N ALA A 128 16.31 13.43 -4.08
CA ALA A 128 15.38 13.04 -5.13
C ALA A 128 15.78 11.77 -5.88
N GLY A 129 17.01 11.26 -5.70
CA GLY A 129 17.58 10.16 -6.50
C GLY A 129 17.95 10.60 -7.92
N ALA A 130 18.18 11.90 -8.14
CA ALA A 130 18.53 12.46 -9.44
C ALA A 130 19.98 12.13 -9.81
N CYS A 131 20.18 11.63 -11.03
CA CYS A 131 21.48 11.24 -11.55
C CYS A 131 22.09 12.32 -12.46
N SER A 132 23.41 12.28 -12.63
CA SER A 132 24.15 13.30 -13.42
C SER A 132 23.86 13.28 -14.92
N ASP A 133 23.18 12.25 -15.41
CA ASP A 133 22.79 12.03 -16.81
C ASP A 133 21.32 12.41 -17.09
N ASN A 134 20.66 13.12 -16.15
CA ASN A 134 19.25 13.50 -16.17
C ASN A 134 18.26 12.33 -15.99
N THR A 135 18.73 11.15 -15.60
CA THR A 135 17.86 10.05 -15.16
C THR A 135 17.61 10.13 -13.66
N ARG A 136 16.73 9.29 -13.13
CA ARG A 136 16.35 9.31 -11.70
C ARG A 136 15.95 7.94 -11.17
N TYR A 137 16.40 7.61 -9.96
CA TYR A 137 15.83 6.53 -9.14
C TYR A 137 14.72 7.09 -8.24
N VAL A 138 13.49 6.61 -8.41
CA VAL A 138 12.32 7.30 -7.83
C VAL A 138 11.89 6.85 -6.44
N ILE A 139 12.35 5.69 -5.94
CA ILE A 139 12.10 5.15 -4.58
C ILE A 139 10.64 5.31 -4.13
N TRP A 140 9.70 4.90 -4.99
CA TRP A 140 8.27 5.11 -4.78
C TRP A 140 7.61 3.95 -3.99
N PRO A 141 7.06 4.20 -2.78
CA PRO A 141 6.28 3.21 -2.05
C PRO A 141 4.87 3.08 -2.67
N ASN A 142 4.71 2.14 -3.61
CA ASN A 142 3.47 1.96 -4.38
C ASN A 142 2.37 1.18 -3.65
N SER A 143 2.69 0.64 -2.48
CA SER A 143 1.80 -0.18 -1.67
C SER A 143 1.91 0.18 -0.19
N PRO A 144 0.82 0.04 0.57
CA PRO A 144 0.85 0.22 2.03
C PRO A 144 1.98 -0.54 2.73
N PRO A 145 2.58 0.02 3.79
CA PRO A 145 3.43 -0.75 4.69
C PRO A 145 2.74 -2.01 5.19
N LEU A 146 3.42 -3.15 5.07
CA LEU A 146 2.88 -4.43 5.56
C LEU A 146 3.23 -4.59 7.03
N VAL A 147 2.26 -4.34 7.91
CA VAL A 147 2.42 -4.54 9.36
C VAL A 147 2.49 -6.04 9.65
N THR A 148 3.60 -6.51 10.22
CA THR A 148 3.87 -7.93 10.49
C THR A 148 3.87 -8.27 11.96
N SER A 149 4.08 -7.29 12.84
CA SER A 149 3.96 -7.48 14.28
C SER A 149 3.58 -6.21 15.00
N GLU A 150 2.82 -6.37 16.09
CA GLU A 150 2.50 -5.32 17.06
C GLU A 150 2.60 -5.94 18.47
N ASP A 151 3.52 -5.43 19.28
CA ASP A 151 3.61 -5.82 20.68
C ASP A 151 2.56 -5.05 21.48
N ALA A 152 1.48 -5.73 21.85
CA ALA A 152 0.38 -5.14 22.61
C ALA A 152 0.78 -4.56 24.00
N THR A 153 1.96 -4.90 24.53
CA THR A 153 2.44 -4.39 25.82
C THR A 153 3.22 -3.10 25.66
N THR A 154 4.10 -3.02 24.66
CA THR A 154 5.00 -1.89 24.45
C THR A 154 4.49 -0.90 23.39
N GLY A 155 3.60 -1.36 22.52
CA GLY A 155 3.15 -0.64 21.33
C GLY A 155 4.21 -0.60 20.21
N ILE A 156 5.28 -1.40 20.33
CA ILE A 156 6.30 -1.51 19.27
C ILE A 156 5.66 -2.21 18.07
N ILE A 157 5.86 -1.63 16.89
CA ILE A 157 5.31 -2.13 15.63
C ILE A 157 6.45 -2.33 14.64
N GLU A 158 6.41 -3.46 13.95
CA GLU A 158 7.29 -3.78 12.83
C GLU A 158 6.45 -3.91 11.56
N ALA A 159 6.91 -3.25 10.50
CA ALA A 159 6.33 -3.35 9.18
C ALA A 159 7.42 -3.41 8.11
N PHE A 160 7.04 -3.85 6.92
CA PHE A 160 7.94 -3.97 5.78
C PHE A 160 7.38 -3.30 4.53
N THR A 161 8.27 -2.86 3.66
CA THR A 161 7.91 -2.32 2.34
C THR A 161 8.93 -2.79 1.33
N TRP A 162 8.44 -3.25 0.18
CA TRP A 162 9.26 -3.56 -0.99
C TRP A 162 9.11 -2.41 -1.98
N ILE A 163 10.23 -1.82 -2.40
CA ILE A 163 10.24 -0.72 -3.35
C ILE A 163 11.08 -1.13 -4.55
N THR A 164 10.52 -1.01 -5.74
CA THR A 164 11.25 -1.23 -6.99
C THR A 164 12.32 -0.17 -7.18
N GLU A 165 13.51 -0.59 -7.61
CA GLU A 165 14.64 0.25 -8.02
C GLU A 165 14.37 0.87 -9.41
N ALA A 166 13.23 1.57 -9.52
CA ALA A 166 12.74 2.10 -10.77
C ALA A 166 13.63 3.27 -11.24
N HIS A 167 14.35 3.03 -12.33
CA HIS A 167 15.23 4.01 -12.97
C HIS A 167 14.53 4.61 -14.20
N ILE A 168 14.27 5.91 -14.18
CA ILE A 168 13.47 6.60 -15.20
C ILE A 168 14.22 7.74 -15.90
N THR A 169 13.80 8.07 -17.12
CA THR A 169 14.20 9.31 -17.82
C THR A 169 13.38 10.51 -17.36
N ASP A 170 13.73 11.71 -17.83
CA ASP A 170 12.98 12.95 -17.61
C ASP A 170 11.60 12.96 -18.29
N GLU A 171 11.34 12.03 -19.22
CA GLU A 171 10.01 11.76 -19.78
C GLU A 171 9.24 10.64 -19.06
N PHE A 172 9.66 10.26 -17.85
CA PHE A 172 9.05 9.19 -17.05
C PHE A 172 9.03 7.81 -17.74
N VAL A 173 10.02 7.55 -18.60
CA VAL A 173 10.20 6.24 -19.24
C VAL A 173 11.11 5.39 -18.37
N THR A 174 10.63 4.20 -17.97
CA THR A 174 11.45 3.24 -17.24
C THR A 174 12.54 2.65 -18.13
N LEU A 175 13.79 2.68 -17.66
CA LEU A 175 14.97 2.16 -18.36
C LEU A 175 15.11 0.65 -18.24
N VAL A 176 14.58 0.07 -17.17
CA VAL A 176 14.54 -1.38 -16.91
C VAL A 176 13.09 -1.76 -16.67
N ALA A 177 12.51 -2.60 -17.54
CA ALA A 177 11.08 -2.92 -17.48
C ALA A 177 10.67 -3.57 -16.14
N ASP A 178 11.44 -4.58 -15.72
CA ASP A 178 11.27 -5.28 -14.46
C ASP A 178 12.50 -5.02 -13.57
N PRO A 179 12.60 -3.86 -12.91
CA PRO A 179 13.74 -3.55 -12.06
C PRO A 179 13.79 -4.47 -10.84
N ALA A 180 14.94 -4.52 -10.18
CA ALA A 180 15.04 -5.15 -8.87
C ALA A 180 14.19 -4.41 -7.83
N ALA A 181 14.03 -4.99 -6.65
CA ALA A 181 13.31 -4.36 -5.55
C ALA A 181 14.05 -4.56 -4.22
N THR A 182 14.17 -3.46 -3.48
CA THR A 182 14.77 -3.39 -2.15
C THR A 182 13.73 -3.64 -1.07
N LEU A 183 14.12 -4.39 -0.03
CA LEU A 183 13.32 -4.59 1.17
C LEU A 183 13.74 -3.60 2.27
N TYR A 184 12.78 -2.80 2.73
CA TYR A 184 12.92 -1.90 3.86
C TYR A 184 12.12 -2.42 5.06
N GLN A 185 12.68 -2.25 6.25
CA GLN A 185 12.01 -2.46 7.53
C GLN A 185 11.67 -1.11 8.15
N ILE A 186 10.45 -1.00 8.65
CA ILE A 186 9.93 0.15 9.38
C ILE A 186 9.70 -0.30 10.82
N THR A 187 10.34 0.39 11.77
CA THR A 187 10.18 0.12 13.20
C THR A 187 9.65 1.36 13.89
N TYR A 188 8.50 1.21 14.55
CA TYR A 188 7.92 2.24 15.40
C TYR A 188 8.00 1.79 16.86
N ASP A 189 8.64 2.62 17.69
CA ASP A 189 8.67 2.45 19.14
C ASP A 189 8.05 3.70 19.77
N PRO A 190 6.86 3.64 20.41
CA PRO A 190 6.23 4.79 21.03
C PRO A 190 7.11 5.51 22.07
N SER A 191 8.08 4.82 22.68
CA SER A 191 9.01 5.43 23.63
C SER A 191 10.11 6.27 22.97
N VAL A 192 10.33 6.08 21.67
CA VAL A 192 11.34 6.78 20.85
C VAL A 192 10.67 7.75 19.88
N ASN A 193 9.62 7.29 19.20
CA ASN A 193 8.95 7.97 18.08
C ASN A 193 7.57 8.52 18.47
N GLY A 194 7.05 8.23 19.66
CA GLY A 194 5.64 8.47 20.01
C GLY A 194 5.26 9.93 20.32
N ASP A 195 6.17 10.89 20.14
CA ASP A 195 5.77 12.29 20.13
C ASP A 195 4.98 12.64 18.85
N SER A 196 4.34 13.82 18.83
CA SER A 196 3.45 14.20 17.72
C SER A 196 4.19 14.33 16.37
N THR A 197 5.51 14.50 16.38
CA THR A 197 6.34 14.75 15.20
C THR A 197 7.24 13.57 14.81
N GLY A 198 7.46 12.61 15.72
CA GLY A 198 8.35 11.48 15.52
C GLY A 198 7.79 10.49 14.52
N LEU A 199 8.52 10.29 13.43
CA LEU A 199 8.22 9.25 12.45
C LEU A 199 8.90 7.92 12.86
N PRO A 200 8.41 6.77 12.37
CA PRO A 200 9.10 5.49 12.53
C PRO A 200 10.52 5.52 11.94
N ASN A 201 11.40 4.65 12.43
CA ASN A 201 12.73 4.48 11.85
C ASN A 201 12.69 3.50 10.67
N VAL A 202 13.40 3.81 9.59
CA VAL A 202 13.52 2.94 8.41
C VAL A 202 14.95 2.42 8.27
N THR A 203 15.10 1.13 7.99
CA THR A 203 16.39 0.51 7.65
C THR A 203 16.28 -0.35 6.41
N THR A 204 17.31 -0.32 5.57
CA THR A 204 17.46 -1.27 4.46
C THR A 204 17.78 -2.66 5.01
N VAL A 205 16.90 -3.62 4.79
CA VAL A 205 17.15 -5.02 5.15
C VAL A 205 18.10 -5.64 4.14
N GLN A 206 17.74 -5.49 2.86
CA GLN A 206 18.50 -6.03 1.74
C GLN A 206 18.12 -5.27 0.46
N GLU A 207 19.13 -4.64 -0.12
CA GLU A 207 19.10 -4.15 -1.51
C GLU A 207 18.97 -5.32 -2.48
N ASN A 208 18.28 -5.13 -3.61
CA ASN A 208 18.06 -6.19 -4.58
C ASN A 208 17.44 -7.47 -3.94
N PHE A 209 16.57 -7.31 -2.94
CA PHE A 209 15.88 -8.43 -2.28
C PHE A 209 15.15 -9.27 -3.32
N TRP A 210 14.49 -8.65 -4.30
CA TRP A 210 14.14 -9.28 -5.57
C TRP A 210 15.08 -8.76 -6.65
N THR A 211 15.70 -9.65 -7.43
CA THR A 211 16.58 -9.24 -8.54
C THR A 211 15.77 -8.97 -9.81
N THR A 212 16.32 -8.28 -10.80
CA THR A 212 15.68 -7.96 -12.11
C THR A 212 14.99 -9.14 -12.82
N ASP A 213 15.50 -10.37 -12.66
CA ASP A 213 14.90 -11.56 -13.30
C ASP A 213 13.79 -12.24 -12.47
N GLN A 214 13.47 -11.69 -11.31
CA GLN A 214 12.51 -12.25 -10.35
C GLN A 214 11.30 -11.33 -10.22
N MET A 215 10.13 -11.95 -9.99
CA MET A 215 8.93 -11.21 -9.67
C MET A 215 9.12 -10.38 -8.38
N PRO A 216 8.80 -9.07 -8.37
CA PRO A 216 9.00 -8.20 -7.21
C PRO A 216 7.83 -8.34 -6.20
N TYR A 217 7.72 -9.48 -5.53
CA TYR A 217 6.63 -9.74 -4.58
C TYR A 217 6.58 -8.71 -3.44
N GLY A 218 5.39 -8.20 -3.15
CA GLY A 218 5.14 -7.17 -2.14
C GLY A 218 5.09 -5.75 -2.71
N THR A 219 5.66 -5.50 -3.90
CA THR A 219 5.64 -4.17 -4.54
C THR A 219 4.29 -3.79 -5.13
N TYR A 220 3.45 -4.78 -5.46
CA TYR A 220 2.06 -4.57 -5.89
C TYR A 220 1.09 -4.53 -4.68
N GLY A 221 1.59 -4.88 -3.49
CA GLY A 221 0.86 -4.90 -2.23
C GLY A 221 0.85 -6.27 -1.56
N GLY A 222 0.22 -6.33 -0.40
CA GLY A 222 0.16 -7.53 0.41
C GLY A 222 -0.81 -7.42 1.56
N VAL A 223 -1.03 -8.54 2.24
CA VAL A 223 -1.92 -8.63 3.39
C VAL A 223 -1.41 -9.71 4.35
N VAL A 224 -1.52 -9.46 5.64
CA VAL A 224 -1.26 -10.46 6.69
C VAL A 224 -2.59 -11.06 7.13
N VAL A 225 -2.67 -12.40 7.09
CA VAL A 225 -3.79 -13.17 7.66
C VAL A 225 -3.22 -14.39 8.36
N ASP A 226 -3.65 -14.65 9.60
CA ASP A 226 -3.24 -15.81 10.40
C ASP A 226 -1.71 -16.04 10.46
N ASP A 227 -0.95 -14.98 10.78
CA ASP A 227 0.52 -14.96 10.85
C ASP A 227 1.27 -15.27 9.54
N VAL A 228 0.56 -15.23 8.40
CA VAL A 228 1.14 -15.37 7.06
C VAL A 228 1.00 -14.07 6.29
N ALA A 229 2.12 -13.57 5.78
CA ALA A 229 2.17 -12.48 4.83
C ALA A 229 1.97 -13.03 3.41
N TYR A 230 0.91 -12.57 2.73
CA TYR A 230 0.63 -12.81 1.32
C TYR A 230 1.07 -11.60 0.51
N LEU A 231 1.98 -11.79 -0.42
CA LEU A 231 2.71 -10.73 -1.12
C LEU A 231 2.47 -10.83 -2.62
N TYR A 232 1.83 -9.82 -3.19
CA TYR A 232 1.56 -9.74 -4.62
C TYR A 232 2.68 -8.96 -5.31
N GLY A 233 3.20 -9.50 -6.41
CA GLY A 233 4.09 -8.80 -7.33
C GLY A 233 3.41 -8.60 -8.67
N GLN A 234 3.80 -7.57 -9.40
CA GLN A 234 3.35 -7.33 -10.76
C GLN A 234 4.56 -7.02 -11.65
N ASN A 235 4.67 -7.69 -12.79
CA ASN A 235 5.71 -7.41 -13.77
C ASN A 235 5.26 -6.32 -14.78
N ALA A 236 6.17 -5.87 -15.63
CA ALA A 236 5.93 -4.85 -16.65
C ALA A 236 4.84 -5.23 -17.67
N ALA A 237 4.57 -6.52 -17.85
CA ALA A 237 3.49 -7.02 -18.71
C ALA A 237 2.12 -7.01 -18.01
N GLY A 238 2.05 -6.63 -16.72
CA GLY A 238 0.84 -6.63 -15.91
C GLY A 238 0.48 -7.99 -15.31
N THR A 239 1.33 -9.01 -15.43
CA THR A 239 1.12 -10.30 -14.79
C THR A 239 1.28 -10.15 -13.29
N VAL A 240 0.23 -10.49 -12.54
CA VAL A 240 0.26 -10.53 -11.07
C VAL A 240 0.61 -11.94 -10.61
N ALA A 241 1.51 -12.06 -9.65
CA ALA A 241 1.90 -13.33 -9.02
C ALA A 241 1.90 -13.20 -7.49
N LEU A 242 1.86 -14.34 -6.80
CA LEU A 242 1.72 -14.40 -5.35
C LEU A 242 2.84 -15.21 -4.68
N ALA A 243 3.38 -14.66 -3.60
CA ALA A 243 4.22 -15.36 -2.64
C ALA A 243 3.59 -15.34 -1.24
N GLN A 244 4.01 -16.27 -0.39
CA GLN A 244 3.70 -16.25 1.03
C GLN A 244 4.95 -16.50 1.88
N VAL A 245 4.95 -15.94 3.09
CA VAL A 245 5.98 -16.16 4.10
C VAL A 245 5.37 -15.98 5.50
N ALA A 246 5.88 -16.70 6.50
CA ALA A 246 5.51 -16.43 7.89
C ALA A 246 5.98 -15.02 8.28
N VAL A 247 5.18 -14.27 9.05
CA VAL A 247 5.50 -12.87 9.42
C VAL A 247 6.85 -12.73 10.14
N GLY A 248 7.25 -13.74 10.92
CA GLY A 248 8.55 -13.79 11.60
C GLY A 248 9.73 -14.20 10.71
N SER A 249 9.54 -14.34 9.39
CA SER A 249 10.57 -14.77 8.43
C SER A 249 10.60 -13.92 7.16
N VAL A 250 9.98 -12.73 7.20
CA VAL A 250 9.91 -11.80 6.05
C VAL A 250 11.30 -11.38 5.56
N THR A 251 12.30 -11.29 6.44
CA THR A 251 13.67 -10.95 6.04
C THR A 251 14.46 -12.15 5.48
N ASP A 252 13.94 -13.38 5.59
CA ASP A 252 14.58 -14.59 5.08
C ASP A 252 13.93 -15.03 3.76
N LYS A 253 14.51 -14.61 2.64
CA LYS A 253 14.07 -14.97 1.29
C LYS A 253 13.96 -16.48 1.05
N SER A 254 14.70 -17.31 1.78
CA SER A 254 14.66 -18.78 1.64
C SER A 254 13.43 -19.43 2.28
N ALA A 255 12.73 -18.70 3.16
CA ALA A 255 11.49 -19.15 3.81
C ALA A 255 10.24 -18.97 2.92
N TYR A 256 10.36 -18.21 1.82
CA TYR A 256 9.25 -17.87 0.95
C TYR A 256 8.75 -19.08 0.17
N GLN A 257 7.44 -19.12 -0.06
CA GLN A 257 6.80 -20.02 -1.01
C GLN A 257 6.09 -19.20 -2.09
N TYR A 258 6.03 -19.73 -3.30
CA TYR A 258 5.49 -19.07 -4.48
C TYR A 258 4.34 -19.91 -5.04
N TYR A 259 3.26 -19.26 -5.45
CA TYR A 259 2.13 -19.97 -6.05
C TYR A 259 2.36 -20.14 -7.55
N VAL A 260 2.62 -21.37 -7.98
CA VAL A 260 2.97 -21.71 -9.37
C VAL A 260 2.15 -22.91 -9.81
N ASN A 261 1.43 -22.78 -10.92
CA ASN A 261 0.63 -23.83 -11.51
C ASN A 261 -0.36 -24.50 -10.53
N GLY A 262 -0.96 -23.71 -9.64
CA GLY A 262 -1.93 -24.20 -8.66
C GLY A 262 -1.35 -24.77 -7.36
N GLU A 263 -0.02 -24.75 -7.20
CA GLU A 263 0.68 -25.32 -6.03
C GLU A 263 1.67 -24.33 -5.42
N TRP A 264 1.91 -24.46 -4.11
CA TRP A 264 2.96 -23.72 -3.41
C TRP A 264 4.31 -24.43 -3.60
N THR A 265 5.33 -23.69 -4.05
CA THR A 265 6.69 -24.18 -4.24
C THR A 265 7.72 -23.27 -3.56
N SER A 266 8.85 -23.83 -3.11
CA SER A 266 9.98 -23.05 -2.59
C SER A 266 10.91 -22.55 -3.69
N THR A 267 10.65 -22.91 -4.95
CA THR A 267 11.49 -22.49 -6.08
C THR A 267 10.99 -21.15 -6.59
N ILE A 268 11.85 -20.14 -6.58
CA ILE A 268 11.53 -18.80 -7.08
C ILE A 268 11.29 -18.90 -8.58
N PRO A 269 10.09 -18.55 -9.09
CA PRO A 269 9.85 -18.51 -10.51
C PRO A 269 10.51 -17.28 -11.15
N GLY A 270 10.77 -17.35 -12.45
CA GLY A 270 11.20 -16.20 -13.23
C GLY A 270 10.08 -15.18 -13.41
N VAL A 271 10.44 -13.91 -13.60
CA VAL A 271 9.48 -12.81 -13.78
C VAL A 271 8.54 -12.98 -14.99
N ASN A 272 8.94 -13.79 -15.98
CA ASN A 272 8.20 -14.06 -17.22
C ASN A 272 7.60 -15.48 -17.29
N ASP A 273 7.66 -16.26 -16.20
CA ASP A 273 7.03 -17.58 -16.17
C ASP A 273 5.51 -17.45 -16.32
N THR A 274 4.89 -18.27 -17.17
CA THR A 274 3.47 -18.09 -17.54
C THR A 274 2.50 -18.73 -16.56
N ASP A 275 2.99 -19.62 -15.69
CA ASP A 275 2.21 -20.43 -14.75
C ASP A 275 2.11 -19.80 -13.34
N ILE A 276 2.65 -18.60 -13.15
CA ILE A 276 2.59 -17.83 -11.89
C ILE A 276 1.38 -16.88 -11.80
N ALA A 277 0.65 -16.72 -12.90
CA ALA A 277 -0.36 -15.67 -13.03
C ALA A 277 -1.57 -15.94 -12.11
N ILE A 278 -1.87 -14.99 -11.23
CA ILE A 278 -3.09 -14.94 -10.44
C ILE A 278 -4.11 -14.08 -11.18
N ALA A 279 -5.03 -14.73 -11.88
CA ALA A 279 -6.05 -14.04 -12.64
C ALA A 279 -6.91 -13.15 -11.72
N ASN A 280 -7.16 -11.92 -12.16
CA ASN A 280 -8.01 -10.92 -11.51
C ASN A 280 -7.59 -10.48 -10.09
N ALA A 281 -6.36 -10.78 -9.65
CA ALA A 281 -5.80 -10.21 -8.42
C ALA A 281 -5.41 -8.74 -8.65
N GLY A 282 -6.41 -7.87 -8.69
CA GLY A 282 -6.28 -6.46 -9.04
C GLY A 282 -6.70 -6.12 -10.47
N ALA A 283 -6.70 -4.83 -10.80
CA ALA A 283 -7.10 -4.31 -12.11
C ALA A 283 -5.94 -3.72 -12.93
N GLY A 284 -4.69 -4.02 -12.56
CA GLY A 284 -3.50 -3.61 -13.31
C GLY A 284 -2.92 -2.24 -12.94
N GLY A 285 -3.62 -1.42 -12.17
CA GLY A 285 -3.08 -0.21 -11.56
C GLY A 285 -2.76 -0.42 -10.07
N GLN A 286 -2.33 0.64 -9.40
CA GLN A 286 -2.09 0.64 -7.95
C GLN A 286 -3.37 0.37 -7.15
N GLY A 287 -3.22 -0.17 -5.96
CA GLY A 287 -4.33 -0.37 -5.03
C GLY A 287 -3.88 -1.04 -3.73
N THR A 288 -4.87 -1.32 -2.88
CA THR A 288 -4.66 -1.92 -1.56
C THR A 288 -5.25 -3.32 -1.50
N PHE A 289 -4.43 -4.30 -1.14
CA PHE A 289 -4.88 -5.62 -0.71
C PHE A 289 -5.19 -5.60 0.80
N TYR A 290 -6.29 -6.21 1.19
CA TYR A 290 -6.64 -6.40 2.60
C TYR A 290 -7.58 -7.60 2.79
N TYR A 291 -7.76 -8.01 4.04
CA TYR A 291 -8.73 -9.04 4.40
C TYR A 291 -9.92 -8.41 5.12
N SER A 292 -11.12 -8.55 4.56
CA SER A 292 -12.35 -8.07 5.19
C SER A 292 -12.87 -9.12 6.16
N SER A 293 -12.78 -8.87 7.46
CA SER A 293 -13.37 -9.74 8.48
C SER A 293 -14.90 -9.80 8.39
N VAL A 294 -15.54 -8.75 7.89
CA VAL A 294 -17.01 -8.69 7.70
C VAL A 294 -17.45 -9.70 6.64
N TRP A 295 -16.71 -9.81 5.55
CA TRP A 295 -17.06 -10.72 4.44
C TRP A 295 -16.40 -12.09 4.57
N GLY A 296 -15.29 -12.18 5.30
CA GLY A 296 -14.41 -13.33 5.32
C GLY A 296 -13.76 -13.55 3.95
N LEU A 297 -13.28 -12.47 3.32
CA LEU A 297 -12.73 -12.47 1.97
C LEU A 297 -11.48 -11.60 1.90
N TYR A 298 -10.56 -12.00 1.03
CA TYR A 298 -9.51 -11.14 0.51
C TYR A 298 -10.13 -10.14 -0.46
N VAL A 299 -9.66 -8.91 -0.40
CA VAL A 299 -10.18 -7.80 -1.19
C VAL A 299 -9.00 -7.04 -1.77
N TRP A 300 -9.15 -6.59 -3.01
CA TRP A 300 -8.33 -5.54 -3.59
C TRP A 300 -9.22 -4.41 -4.06
N ILE A 301 -8.83 -3.17 -3.74
CA ILE A 301 -9.46 -1.96 -4.25
C ILE A 301 -8.37 -1.04 -4.79
N GLY A 302 -8.57 -0.53 -6.00
CA GLY A 302 -7.62 0.38 -6.62
C GLY A 302 -8.00 0.84 -8.02
N GLN A 303 -6.97 1.27 -8.75
CA GLN A 303 -7.07 1.81 -10.11
C GLN A 303 -6.98 0.72 -11.17
N ALA A 304 -7.73 0.87 -12.27
CA ALA A 304 -7.45 0.11 -13.48
C ALA A 304 -6.12 0.57 -14.14
N GLY A 305 -5.38 -0.35 -14.76
CA GLY A 305 -4.09 -0.05 -15.40
C GLY A 305 -4.21 1.05 -16.47
N ILE A 306 -3.24 1.97 -16.50
CA ILE A 306 -3.12 3.10 -17.45
C ILE A 306 -4.35 4.05 -17.42
N SER A 307 -5.17 4.01 -16.37
CA SER A 307 -6.25 4.98 -16.19
C SER A 307 -5.71 6.29 -15.62
N ILE A 308 -6.31 7.41 -16.02
CA ILE A 308 -6.13 8.73 -15.40
C ILE A 308 -7.45 9.24 -14.78
N ALA A 309 -8.47 8.38 -14.71
CA ALA A 309 -9.76 8.68 -14.12
C ALA A 309 -9.83 8.14 -12.67
N PRO A 310 -10.59 8.82 -11.78
CA PRO A 310 -10.75 8.40 -10.38
C PRO A 310 -11.80 7.30 -10.26
N ASP A 311 -11.65 6.26 -11.09
CA ASP A 311 -12.49 5.07 -11.16
C ASP A 311 -11.93 3.98 -10.27
N PHE A 312 -12.60 3.70 -9.16
CA PHE A 312 -12.24 2.66 -8.21
C PHE A 312 -12.84 1.31 -8.62
N TYR A 313 -11.98 0.33 -8.75
CA TYR A 313 -12.31 -1.06 -9.04
C TYR A 313 -12.15 -1.90 -7.79
N ILE A 314 -13.01 -2.92 -7.65
CA ILE A 314 -12.95 -3.90 -6.57
C ILE A 314 -12.92 -5.31 -7.13
N THR A 315 -12.16 -6.18 -6.46
CA THR A 315 -12.18 -7.63 -6.67
C THR A 315 -12.03 -8.34 -5.33
N THR A 316 -12.61 -9.53 -5.21
CA THR A 316 -12.57 -10.34 -3.99
C THR A 316 -12.22 -11.79 -4.25
N ALA A 317 -11.71 -12.48 -3.23
CA ALA A 317 -11.45 -13.92 -3.25
C ALA A 317 -11.64 -14.54 -1.87
N ALA A 318 -12.00 -15.83 -1.82
CA ALA A 318 -12.07 -16.58 -0.57
C ALA A 318 -10.69 -17.05 -0.07
N SER A 319 -9.70 -17.11 -0.97
CA SER A 319 -8.31 -17.48 -0.72
C SER A 319 -7.39 -16.47 -1.40
N PRO A 320 -6.15 -16.28 -0.94
CA PRO A 320 -5.24 -15.27 -1.51
C PRO A 320 -4.83 -15.61 -2.96
N GLU A 321 -4.73 -16.89 -3.31
CA GLU A 321 -4.48 -17.36 -4.67
C GLU A 321 -5.71 -17.29 -5.60
N GLY A 322 -6.88 -16.92 -5.06
CA GLY A 322 -8.13 -16.87 -5.81
C GLY A 322 -9.02 -18.13 -5.68
N PRO A 323 -9.99 -18.33 -6.59
CA PRO A 323 -10.25 -17.49 -7.75
C PRO A 323 -10.73 -16.09 -7.36
N TRP A 324 -10.06 -15.07 -7.88
CA TRP A 324 -10.49 -13.68 -7.74
C TRP A 324 -11.62 -13.36 -8.70
N THR A 325 -12.62 -12.61 -8.24
CA THR A 325 -13.72 -12.11 -9.08
C THR A 325 -13.19 -11.18 -10.17
N GLU A 326 -13.91 -11.02 -11.28
CA GLU A 326 -13.52 -10.00 -12.27
C GLU A 326 -13.54 -8.60 -11.64
N PRO A 327 -12.49 -7.76 -11.83
CA PRO A 327 -12.47 -6.43 -11.25
C PRO A 327 -13.63 -5.59 -11.78
N THR A 328 -14.44 -5.06 -10.86
CA THR A 328 -15.65 -4.32 -11.20
C THR A 328 -15.51 -2.89 -10.69
N ASN A 329 -15.80 -1.90 -11.55
CA ASN A 329 -15.90 -0.52 -11.11
C ASN A 329 -17.12 -0.38 -10.19
N PHE A 330 -16.92 0.13 -8.97
CA PHE A 330 -17.99 0.34 -7.99
C PHE A 330 -18.20 1.80 -7.61
N TYR A 331 -17.22 2.65 -7.91
CA TYR A 331 -17.27 4.08 -7.63
C TYR A 331 -16.41 4.87 -8.62
N SER A 332 -16.91 6.01 -9.04
CA SER A 332 -16.18 7.01 -9.83
C SER A 332 -16.33 8.34 -9.12
N ALA A 333 -15.22 8.95 -8.70
CA ALA A 333 -15.29 10.25 -8.05
C ALA A 333 -15.62 11.36 -9.05
N GLU A 334 -16.36 12.38 -8.59
CA GLU A 334 -16.60 13.58 -9.39
C GLU A 334 -15.34 14.47 -9.36
N TYR A 335 -14.51 14.46 -10.42
CA TYR A 335 -13.48 15.48 -10.63
C TYR A 335 -13.04 15.66 -12.10
N VAL A 336 -12.38 16.78 -12.38
CA VAL A 336 -12.26 17.39 -13.72
C VAL A 336 -10.87 17.24 -14.39
N THR A 337 -9.91 16.59 -13.72
CA THR A 337 -8.50 16.49 -14.15
C THR A 337 -7.95 15.07 -14.03
N GLU A 338 -6.72 14.87 -14.50
CA GLU A 338 -5.99 13.61 -14.40
C GLU A 338 -5.77 13.23 -12.92
N SER A 339 -6.10 11.99 -12.59
CA SER A 339 -5.99 11.42 -11.23
C SER A 339 -5.27 10.08 -11.27
N TYR A 340 -4.55 9.76 -10.20
CA TYR A 340 -3.74 8.56 -10.12
C TYR A 340 -3.52 8.16 -8.66
N THR A 341 -2.90 6.99 -8.43
CA THR A 341 -2.66 6.43 -7.09
C THR A 341 -3.96 6.32 -6.28
N LEU A 342 -4.93 5.57 -6.83
CA LEU A 342 -6.17 5.27 -6.11
C LEU A 342 -5.89 4.18 -5.08
N GLN A 343 -6.08 4.50 -3.81
CA GLN A 343 -5.77 3.62 -2.69
C GLN A 343 -6.99 3.45 -1.78
N ALA A 344 -7.07 2.29 -1.12
CA ALA A 344 -8.02 2.05 -0.04
C ALA A 344 -7.30 1.97 1.31
N HIS A 345 -7.96 2.41 2.37
CA HIS A 345 -7.36 2.61 3.68
C HIS A 345 -8.16 1.85 4.75
N PRO A 346 -8.04 0.50 4.80
CA PRO A 346 -8.74 -0.30 5.79
C PRO A 346 -8.31 0.03 7.23
N GLY A 347 -7.08 0.56 7.41
CA GLY A 347 -6.57 1.01 8.71
C GLY A 347 -7.38 2.15 9.34
N LEU A 348 -8.00 2.99 8.51
CA LEU A 348 -8.85 4.10 8.94
C LEU A 348 -10.23 3.67 9.46
N LEU A 349 -10.63 2.41 9.28
CA LEU A 349 -11.90 1.93 9.85
C LEU A 349 -11.83 1.95 11.38
N ALA A 350 -12.95 2.31 12.01
CA ALA A 350 -12.99 2.42 13.46
C ALA A 350 -12.77 1.07 14.14
N ASN A 351 -13.19 -0.02 13.48
CA ASN A 351 -12.97 -1.39 13.91
C ASN A 351 -13.20 -2.37 12.75
N ALA A 352 -12.76 -3.63 12.93
CA ALA A 352 -12.88 -4.70 11.93
C ALA A 352 -14.32 -5.13 11.61
N SER A 353 -15.33 -4.65 12.35
CA SER A 353 -16.74 -4.96 12.08
C SER A 353 -17.44 -3.89 11.23
N GLU A 354 -16.77 -2.77 10.97
CA GLU A 354 -17.31 -1.71 10.12
C GLU A 354 -17.39 -2.16 8.66
N ASN A 355 -18.60 -2.20 8.11
CA ASN A 355 -18.84 -2.59 6.72
C ASN A 355 -18.70 -1.36 5.79
N ALA A 356 -17.50 -0.79 5.75
CA ALA A 356 -17.17 0.40 4.97
C ALA A 356 -15.71 0.37 4.49
N ILE A 357 -15.30 1.40 3.76
CA ILE A 357 -13.90 1.64 3.40
C ILE A 357 -13.65 3.14 3.21
N TYR A 358 -12.43 3.59 3.52
CA TYR A 358 -11.95 4.92 3.13
C TYR A 358 -11.10 4.80 1.86
N LEU A 359 -11.27 5.72 0.93
CA LEU A 359 -10.56 5.78 -0.34
C LEU A 359 -9.85 7.12 -0.47
N THR A 360 -8.71 7.11 -1.13
CA THR A 360 -8.05 8.33 -1.61
C THR A 360 -7.58 8.17 -3.04
N TYR A 361 -7.32 9.30 -3.69
CA TYR A 361 -6.64 9.38 -4.98
C TYR A 361 -5.86 10.68 -5.03
N THR A 362 -4.80 10.75 -5.83
CA THR A 362 -4.02 11.96 -6.02
C THR A 362 -4.50 12.72 -7.25
N VAL A 363 -4.56 14.04 -7.11
CA VAL A 363 -4.78 15.00 -8.19
C VAL A 363 -3.65 16.00 -8.18
N ASN A 364 -3.04 16.26 -9.34
CA ASN A 364 -2.17 17.42 -9.50
C ASN A 364 -2.97 18.57 -10.11
N LEU A 365 -3.08 19.68 -9.40
CA LEU A 365 -3.74 20.88 -9.88
C LEU A 365 -2.78 22.07 -9.79
N ALA A 366 -2.36 22.56 -10.96
CA ALA A 366 -1.46 23.71 -11.08
C ALA A 366 -0.12 23.54 -10.32
N GLY A 367 0.38 22.31 -10.18
CA GLY A 367 1.64 22.00 -9.51
C GLY A 367 1.53 21.74 -8.01
N GLU A 368 0.31 21.61 -7.47
CA GLU A 368 0.03 21.23 -6.09
C GLU A 368 -0.74 19.90 -6.07
N TYR A 369 -0.44 19.02 -5.10
CA TYR A 369 -1.12 17.75 -4.96
C TYR A 369 -2.28 17.81 -3.95
N TYR A 370 -3.42 17.27 -4.37
CA TYR A 370 -4.60 17.09 -3.52
C TYR A 370 -4.89 15.59 -3.38
N THR A 371 -5.27 15.18 -2.16
CA THR A 371 -5.58 13.78 -1.83
C THR A 371 -6.97 13.69 -1.18
N PRO A 372 -8.06 13.78 -1.96
CA PRO A 372 -9.42 13.73 -1.42
C PRO A 372 -9.68 12.44 -0.63
N LEU A 373 -10.36 12.56 0.50
CA LEU A 373 -10.77 11.46 1.36
C LEU A 373 -12.25 11.14 1.15
N ILE A 374 -12.54 9.91 0.73
CA ILE A 374 -13.90 9.44 0.47
C ILE A 374 -14.23 8.31 1.42
N TYR A 375 -15.43 8.34 1.99
CA TYR A 375 -15.98 7.25 2.78
C TYR A 375 -17.07 6.53 1.99
N VAL A 376 -16.94 5.20 1.88
CA VAL A 376 -17.87 4.32 1.16
C VAL A 376 -18.43 3.29 2.13
N GLN A 377 -19.74 3.19 2.20
CA GLN A 377 -20.42 2.15 2.97
C GLN A 377 -20.88 1.02 2.05
N TRP A 378 -20.89 -0.21 2.54
CA TRP A 378 -21.35 -1.38 1.80
C TRP A 378 -22.73 -1.84 2.27
N GLU A 379 -23.49 -2.46 1.38
CA GLU A 379 -24.73 -3.16 1.74
C GLU A 379 -24.43 -4.34 2.68
N SER A 380 -25.37 -4.60 3.60
CA SER A 380 -25.29 -5.65 4.65
C SER A 380 -25.79 -7.01 4.19
#